data_AF-A0A8J7N7G9-F1
#
_entry.id   AF-A0A8J7N7G9-F1
#
_cell.length_a   1.000
_cell.length_b   1.000
_cell.length_c   1.000
_cell.angle_alpha   90.00
_cell.angle_beta   90.00
_cell.angle_gamma   90.00
#
_symmetry.space_group_name_H-M   'P 1'
#
loop_
_entity.id
_entity.type
_entity.pdbx_description
1 polymer ?
#
loop_
_entity_poly.entity_id
_entity_poly.type
_entity_poly.pdbx_seq_one_letter_code
_entity_poly.pdbx_strand_id
1 'polypeptide(L)'
;MTSRLLPLLASLLVGTAVPAGADPVDPAAVVATYADIALAGYQDSLTLAMALAKAVDALVAQPTPETLAAAKAAWIAARVPYQQTEAFRFGNPAVDEWEGKVNAWPLDEGLIDYVDALLGGNDENPYAVVNVIANPAITVAGRTLDAAQITPELIESLHEVDGIEANV
;
A
#
# COMPACT_ATOMS: atom_id res chain seq x y z
N MET A 1 -18.58 -84.73 13.57
CA MET A 1 -18.79 -84.61 15.05
C MET A 1 -17.40 -84.38 15.63
N THR A 2 -17.04 -83.25 16.25
CA THR A 2 -17.74 -82.30 17.10
C THR A 2 -17.11 -80.90 16.97
N SER A 3 -17.96 -79.88 17.08
CA SER A 3 -17.67 -78.45 17.14
C SER A 3 -16.87 -78.07 18.40
N ARG A 4 -16.00 -77.04 18.33
CA ARG A 4 -15.89 -75.98 19.35
C ARG A 4 -15.43 -74.65 18.72
N LEU A 5 -16.36 -73.69 18.66
CA LEU A 5 -16.08 -72.26 18.48
C LEU A 5 -15.42 -71.70 19.74
N LEU A 6 -14.41 -70.84 19.57
CA LEU A 6 -13.89 -69.95 20.61
C LEU A 6 -14.10 -68.50 20.15
N PRO A 7 -14.79 -67.64 20.90
CA PRO A 7 -14.96 -66.23 20.53
C PRO A 7 -13.70 -65.47 20.94
N LEU A 8 -13.06 -64.79 20.00
CA LEU A 8 -11.98 -63.84 20.29
C LEU A 8 -12.64 -62.51 20.70
N LEU A 9 -12.66 -62.20 22.00
CA LEU A 9 -13.02 -60.88 22.50
C LEU A 9 -11.93 -59.88 22.09
N ALA A 10 -12.22 -58.98 21.17
CA ALA A 10 -11.40 -57.80 20.91
C ALA A 10 -11.75 -56.72 21.94
N SER A 11 -10.90 -56.54 22.96
CA SER A 11 -10.99 -55.40 23.87
C SER A 11 -10.52 -54.14 23.15
N LEU A 12 -11.48 -53.29 22.78
CA LEU A 12 -11.21 -51.95 22.25
C LEU A 12 -10.77 -51.05 23.42
N LEU A 13 -9.46 -50.81 23.57
CA LEU A 13 -8.97 -49.71 24.41
C LEU A 13 -9.28 -48.40 23.67
N VAL A 14 -10.36 -47.73 24.08
CA VAL A 14 -10.57 -46.32 23.75
C VAL A 14 -9.60 -45.52 24.61
N GLY A 15 -8.43 -45.20 24.05
CA GLY A 15 -7.53 -44.23 24.65
C GLY A 15 -8.19 -42.86 24.60
N THR A 16 -8.60 -42.34 25.75
CA THR A 16 -8.98 -40.94 25.90
C THR A 16 -7.71 -40.12 25.71
N ALA A 17 -7.54 -39.54 24.52
CA ALA A 17 -6.54 -38.50 24.31
C ALA A 17 -6.91 -37.33 25.23
N VAL A 18 -6.21 -37.21 26.35
CA VAL A 18 -6.22 -36.00 27.16
C VAL A 18 -5.74 -34.89 26.23
N PRO A 19 -6.50 -33.80 26.01
CA PRO A 19 -5.97 -32.69 25.25
C PRO A 19 -4.72 -32.22 25.97
N ALA A 20 -3.57 -32.32 25.31
CA ALA A 20 -2.36 -31.69 25.79
C ALA A 20 -2.70 -30.20 25.99
N GLY A 21 -2.57 -29.71 27.22
CA GLY A 21 -2.71 -28.28 27.48
C GLY A 21 -1.72 -27.54 26.59
N ALA A 22 -2.17 -26.50 25.90
CA ALA A 22 -1.29 -25.67 25.11
C ALA A 22 -0.16 -25.14 26.01
N ASP A 23 1.08 -25.24 25.54
CA ASP A 23 2.21 -24.60 26.21
C ASP A 23 1.91 -23.11 26.40
N PRO A 24 2.32 -22.50 27.52
CA PRO A 24 2.14 -21.07 27.71
C PRO A 24 2.79 -20.30 26.56
N VAL A 25 2.02 -19.41 25.93
CA VAL A 25 2.52 -18.56 24.85
C VAL A 25 3.63 -17.65 25.38
N ASP A 26 4.83 -17.75 24.81
CA ASP A 26 5.93 -16.84 25.10
C ASP A 26 5.71 -15.49 24.39
N PRO A 27 5.49 -14.38 25.13
CA PRO A 27 5.28 -13.07 24.53
C PRO A 27 6.44 -12.62 23.64
N ALA A 28 7.69 -13.01 23.96
CA ALA A 28 8.84 -12.64 23.15
C ALA A 28 8.81 -13.33 21.78
N ALA A 29 8.40 -14.60 21.73
CA ALA A 29 8.24 -15.34 20.47
C ALA A 29 7.11 -14.75 19.60
N VAL A 30 6.02 -14.26 20.22
CA VAL A 30 4.94 -13.57 19.51
C VAL A 30 5.45 -12.28 18.85
N VAL A 31 6.18 -11.45 19.60
CA VAL A 31 6.76 -10.19 19.07
C VAL A 31 7.76 -10.46 17.95
N ALA A 32 8.62 -11.48 18.10
CA ALA A 32 9.54 -11.88 17.04
C ALA A 32 8.81 -12.28 15.75
N THR A 33 7.77 -13.10 15.89
CA THR A 33 6.95 -13.54 14.74
C THR A 33 6.23 -12.36 14.08
N TYR A 34 5.71 -11.43 14.87
CA TYR A 34 5.11 -10.19 14.38
C TYR A 34 6.09 -9.36 13.55
N ALA A 35 7.32 -9.17 14.05
CA ALA A 35 8.36 -8.44 13.34
C ALA A 35 8.77 -9.13 12.04
N ASP A 36 8.88 -10.47 12.03
CA ASP A 36 9.20 -11.25 10.84
C ASP A 36 8.11 -11.11 9.76
N ILE A 37 6.83 -11.14 10.16
CA ILE A 37 5.70 -10.94 9.24
C ILE A 37 5.71 -9.51 8.68
N ALA A 38 5.92 -8.50 9.53
CA ALA A 38 5.98 -7.11 9.10
C ALA A 38 7.12 -6.89 8.09
N LEU A 39 8.31 -7.42 8.38
CA LEU A 39 9.46 -7.34 7.48
C LEU A 39 9.16 -7.99 6.13
N ALA A 40 8.59 -9.20 6.12
CA ALA A 40 8.19 -9.88 4.88
C ALA A 40 7.17 -9.04 4.08
N GLY A 41 6.14 -8.49 4.74
CA GLY A 41 5.16 -7.63 4.08
C GLY A 41 5.75 -6.37 3.44
N TYR A 42 6.70 -5.71 4.12
CA TYR A 42 7.41 -4.55 3.56
C TYR A 42 8.35 -4.93 2.42
N GLN A 43 9.01 -6.10 2.48
CA GLN A 43 9.87 -6.60 1.41
C GLN A 43 9.07 -6.93 0.15
N ASP A 44 7.90 -7.55 0.30
CA ASP A 44 6.99 -7.81 -0.81
C ASP A 44 6.47 -6.51 -1.43
N SER A 45 6.11 -5.54 -0.58
CA SER A 45 5.67 -4.20 -1.01
C SER A 45 6.76 -3.47 -1.80
N LEU A 46 7.99 -3.46 -1.31
CA LEU A 46 9.14 -2.85 -2.00
C LEU A 46 9.40 -3.53 -3.35
N THR A 47 9.39 -4.85 -3.37
CA THR A 47 9.66 -5.63 -4.59
C THR A 47 8.66 -5.29 -5.70
N LEU A 48 7.37 -5.20 -5.38
CA LEU A 48 6.35 -4.86 -6.36
C LEU A 48 6.30 -3.36 -6.68
N ALA A 49 6.64 -2.47 -5.75
CA ALA A 49 6.81 -1.05 -6.04
C ALA A 49 7.95 -0.80 -7.05
N MET A 50 9.07 -1.52 -6.93
CA MET A 50 10.15 -1.47 -7.92
C MET A 50 9.73 -2.02 -9.29
N ALA A 51 8.84 -3.03 -9.31
CA ALA A 51 8.27 -3.53 -10.57
C ALA A 51 7.32 -2.52 -11.21
N LEU A 52 6.50 -1.83 -10.39
CA LEU A 52 5.64 -0.73 -10.84
C LEU A 52 6.48 0.41 -11.43
N ALA A 53 7.55 0.85 -10.75
CA ALA A 53 8.43 1.90 -11.25
C ALA A 53 8.96 1.58 -12.66
N LYS A 54 9.45 0.36 -12.88
CA LYS A 54 9.90 -0.10 -14.21
C LYS A 54 8.78 -0.09 -15.26
N ALA A 55 7.55 -0.45 -14.88
CA ALA A 55 6.41 -0.43 -15.79
C ALA A 55 5.98 1.00 -16.16
N VAL A 56 6.07 1.93 -15.20
CA VAL A 56 5.86 3.37 -15.44
C VAL A 56 6.94 3.93 -16.35
N ASP A 57 8.22 3.61 -16.12
CA ASP A 57 9.32 4.03 -17.00
C ASP A 57 9.11 3.54 -18.44
N ALA A 58 8.64 2.31 -18.61
CA ALA A 58 8.32 1.75 -19.93
C ALA A 58 7.13 2.48 -20.59
N LEU A 59 6.09 2.82 -19.83
CA LEU A 59 4.95 3.61 -20.31
C LEU A 59 5.39 5.02 -20.75
N VAL A 60 6.23 5.70 -19.97
CA VAL A 60 6.76 7.03 -20.29
C VAL A 60 7.62 6.98 -21.55
N ALA A 61 8.47 5.96 -21.69
CA ALA A 61 9.32 5.81 -22.87
C ALA A 61 8.54 5.44 -24.14
N GLN A 62 7.47 4.65 -24.03
CA GLN A 62 6.65 4.18 -25.14
C GLN A 62 5.16 4.17 -24.77
N PRO A 63 4.44 5.30 -24.93
CA PRO A 63 3.05 5.40 -24.51
C PRO A 63 2.11 4.69 -25.49
N THR A 64 1.83 3.41 -25.23
CA THR A 64 0.93 2.59 -26.03
C THR A 64 -0.15 1.95 -25.14
N PRO A 65 -1.26 1.44 -25.71
CA PRO A 65 -2.24 0.69 -24.95
C PRO A 65 -1.64 -0.47 -24.14
N GLU A 66 -0.64 -1.14 -24.68
CA GLU A 66 0.03 -2.28 -24.06
C GLU A 66 0.87 -1.87 -22.85
N THR A 67 1.69 -0.81 -22.96
CA THR A 67 2.50 -0.33 -21.83
C THR A 67 1.62 0.30 -20.75
N LEU A 68 0.51 0.94 -21.12
CA LEU A 68 -0.48 1.45 -20.16
C LEU A 68 -1.16 0.30 -19.41
N ALA A 69 -1.55 -0.77 -20.12
CA ALA A 69 -2.12 -1.95 -19.49
C ALA A 69 -1.12 -2.63 -18.54
N ALA A 70 0.17 -2.70 -18.91
CA ALA A 70 1.22 -3.23 -18.07
C ALA A 70 1.43 -2.40 -16.80
N ALA A 71 1.48 -1.07 -16.90
CA ALA A 71 1.60 -0.18 -15.74
C ALA A 71 0.39 -0.30 -14.79
N LYS A 72 -0.83 -0.37 -15.33
CA LYS A 72 -2.06 -0.61 -14.53
C LYS A 72 -2.02 -1.95 -13.79
N ALA A 73 -1.61 -3.02 -14.47
CA ALA A 73 -1.49 -4.33 -13.85
C ALA A 73 -0.43 -4.35 -12.74
N ALA A 74 0.71 -3.70 -12.96
CA ALA A 74 1.76 -3.55 -11.95
C ALA A 74 1.29 -2.72 -10.75
N TRP A 75 0.48 -1.68 -10.97
CA TRP A 75 -0.09 -0.87 -9.89
C TRP A 75 -1.01 -1.69 -9.00
N ILE A 76 -1.93 -2.47 -9.59
CA ILE A 76 -2.81 -3.36 -8.83
C ILE A 76 -1.98 -4.37 -8.03
N ALA A 77 -0.96 -4.97 -8.66
CA ALA A 77 -0.09 -5.94 -8.00
C ALA A 77 0.66 -5.31 -6.82
N ALA A 78 1.23 -4.11 -6.97
CA ALA A 78 1.94 -3.40 -5.91
C ALA A 78 1.03 -2.98 -4.75
N ARG A 79 -0.25 -2.69 -5.02
CA ARG A 79 -1.23 -2.33 -3.98
C ARG A 79 -1.53 -3.48 -3.01
N VAL A 80 -1.52 -4.73 -3.47
CA VAL A 80 -1.90 -5.88 -2.65
C VAL A 80 -1.03 -6.04 -1.39
N PRO A 81 0.31 -6.15 -1.48
CA PRO A 81 1.13 -6.25 -0.27
C PRO A 81 1.17 -4.93 0.51
N TYR A 82 1.15 -3.77 -0.16
CA TYR A 82 1.13 -2.48 0.54
C TYR A 82 -0.04 -2.38 1.53
N GLN A 83 -1.26 -2.72 1.10
CA GLN A 83 -2.45 -2.68 1.96
C GLN A 83 -2.34 -3.63 3.16
N GLN A 84 -1.64 -4.76 3.01
CA GLN A 84 -1.40 -5.67 4.13
C GLN A 84 -0.44 -5.07 5.17
N THR A 85 0.46 -4.18 4.74
CA THR A 85 1.40 -3.50 5.66
C THR A 85 0.76 -2.42 6.52
N GLU A 86 -0.45 -1.96 6.18
CA GLU A 86 -1.12 -0.89 6.93
C GLU A 86 -1.39 -1.29 8.40
N ALA A 87 -1.56 -2.60 8.66
CA ALA A 87 -1.70 -3.13 10.02
C ALA A 87 -0.43 -2.92 10.90
N PHE A 88 0.73 -2.70 10.29
CA PHE A 88 2.01 -2.50 10.97
C PHE A 88 2.41 -1.03 11.13
N ARG A 89 1.55 -0.08 10.71
CA ARG A 89 1.75 1.36 10.92
C ARG A 89 1.66 1.73 12.40
N PHE A 90 0.75 1.10 13.13
CA PHE A 90 0.50 1.41 14.54
C PHE A 90 1.72 1.08 15.40
N GLY A 91 2.28 2.11 16.04
CA GLY A 91 3.48 1.96 16.87
C GLY A 91 4.80 1.99 16.09
N ASN A 92 4.76 2.33 14.80
CA ASN A 92 5.94 2.56 13.97
C ASN A 92 5.94 3.99 13.40
N PRO A 93 6.38 5.00 14.17
CA PRO A 93 6.33 6.40 13.77
C PRO A 93 7.04 6.67 12.44
N ALA A 94 8.13 5.96 12.17
CA ALA A 94 8.89 6.13 10.93
C ALA A 94 8.09 5.71 9.67
N VAL A 95 7.18 4.74 9.79
CA VAL A 95 6.28 4.36 8.69
C VAL A 95 5.12 5.34 8.59
N ASP A 96 4.57 5.75 9.73
CA ASP A 96 3.41 6.64 9.77
C ASP A 96 3.72 8.03 9.22
N GLU A 97 4.89 8.58 9.55
CA GLU A 97 5.40 9.86 9.02
C GLU A 97 5.54 9.88 7.48
N TRP A 98 5.68 8.71 6.84
CA TRP A 98 5.82 8.61 5.38
C TRP A 98 4.51 8.36 4.65
N GLU A 99 3.40 8.08 5.35
CA GLU A 99 2.21 7.54 4.69
C GLU A 99 1.51 8.53 3.75
N GLY A 100 1.44 9.82 4.12
CA GLY A 100 0.89 10.87 3.26
C GLY A 100 1.60 10.95 1.90
N LYS A 101 2.89 10.61 1.85
CA LYS A 101 3.66 10.60 0.59
C LYS A 101 3.42 9.38 -0.30
N VAL A 102 2.81 8.33 0.25
CA VAL A 102 2.64 7.04 -0.45
C VAL A 102 1.18 6.78 -0.81
N ASN A 103 0.24 7.21 0.04
CA ASN A 103 -1.15 6.80 -0.02
C ASN A 103 -2.12 7.90 0.45
N ALA A 104 -1.77 9.17 0.23
CA ALA A 104 -2.67 10.29 0.49
C ALA A 104 -4.04 10.10 -0.18
N TRP A 105 -5.09 10.39 0.59
CA TRP A 105 -6.46 10.45 0.14
C TRP A 105 -7.27 11.32 1.12
N PRO A 106 -8.10 12.28 0.66
CA PRO A 106 -8.40 12.60 -0.74
C PRO A 106 -7.26 13.32 -1.46
N LEU A 107 -7.41 13.52 -2.77
CA LEU A 107 -6.50 14.33 -3.59
C LEU A 107 -7.28 15.51 -4.18
N ASP A 108 -6.63 16.65 -4.35
CA ASP A 108 -7.14 17.73 -5.18
C ASP A 108 -6.61 17.54 -6.61
N GLU A 109 -7.33 16.76 -7.43
CA GLU A 109 -6.83 16.36 -8.76
C GLU A 109 -6.60 17.56 -9.68
N GLY A 110 -7.30 18.67 -9.44
CA GLY A 110 -7.14 19.92 -10.18
C GLY A 110 -5.83 20.68 -9.89
N LEU A 111 -5.11 20.32 -8.83
CA LEU A 111 -3.70 20.72 -8.65
C LEU A 111 -2.82 20.00 -9.69
N ILE A 112 -3.07 18.72 -9.95
CA ILE A 112 -2.23 17.88 -10.83
C ILE A 112 -2.52 18.17 -12.31
N ASP A 113 -3.78 17.99 -12.74
CA ASP A 113 -4.22 18.13 -14.13
C ASP A 113 -5.58 18.86 -14.20
N TYR A 114 -6.09 19.16 -15.40
CA TYR A 114 -7.40 19.79 -15.53
C TYR A 114 -8.51 18.86 -15.01
N VAL A 115 -9.47 19.47 -14.31
CA VAL A 115 -10.70 18.82 -13.87
C VAL A 115 -11.90 19.47 -14.56
N ASP A 116 -13.02 18.75 -14.63
CA ASP A 116 -14.27 19.37 -15.07
C ASP A 116 -14.69 20.44 -14.06
N ALA A 117 -14.91 21.67 -14.53
CA ALA A 117 -15.25 22.82 -13.71
C ALA A 117 -16.56 22.63 -12.89
N LEU A 118 -17.43 21.70 -13.30
CA LEU A 118 -18.67 21.37 -12.59
C LEU A 118 -18.47 20.28 -11.52
N LEU A 119 -17.32 19.60 -11.49
CA LEU A 119 -17.09 18.42 -10.65
C LEU A 119 -15.82 18.46 -9.80
N GLY A 120 -14.84 19.31 -10.10
CA GLY A 120 -13.49 19.21 -9.51
C GLY A 120 -12.95 20.46 -8.81
N GLY A 121 -13.78 21.50 -8.59
CA GLY A 121 -13.37 22.64 -7.77
C GLY A 121 -13.50 22.32 -6.28
N ASN A 122 -12.39 22.32 -5.55
CA ASN A 122 -12.40 22.40 -4.10
C ASN A 122 -12.28 23.86 -3.67
N ASP A 123 -13.42 24.48 -3.35
CA ASP A 123 -13.47 25.91 -2.96
C ASP A 123 -12.68 26.20 -1.66
N GLU A 124 -12.33 25.18 -0.88
CA GLU A 124 -11.54 25.30 0.35
C GLU A 124 -10.02 25.30 0.09
N ASN A 125 -9.60 24.78 -1.07
CA ASN A 125 -8.20 24.76 -1.48
C ASN A 125 -7.96 25.72 -2.66
N PRO A 126 -7.24 26.86 -2.45
CA PRO A 126 -6.95 27.80 -3.52
C PRO A 126 -6.07 27.23 -4.65
N TYR A 127 -5.49 26.05 -4.45
CA TYR A 127 -4.60 25.38 -5.41
C TYR A 127 -5.28 24.31 -6.26
N ALA A 128 -6.55 23.98 -5.98
CA ALA A 128 -7.29 22.91 -6.63
C ALA A 128 -7.61 23.16 -8.13
N VAL A 129 -7.11 24.24 -8.73
CA VAL A 129 -7.25 24.53 -10.17
C VAL A 129 -5.92 24.95 -10.81
N VAL A 130 -4.80 24.76 -10.11
CA VAL A 130 -3.47 25.18 -10.57
C VAL A 130 -3.04 24.44 -11.83
N ASN A 131 -3.38 23.16 -11.97
CA ASN A 131 -3.00 22.30 -13.09
C ASN A 131 -1.50 22.42 -13.42
N VAL A 132 -0.67 21.81 -12.58
CA VAL A 132 0.79 21.83 -12.67
C VAL A 132 1.27 21.27 -14.01
N ILE A 133 0.56 20.30 -14.60
CA ILE A 133 0.91 19.72 -15.91
C ILE A 133 0.82 20.73 -17.05
N ALA A 134 -0.21 21.61 -17.04
CA ALA A 134 -0.45 22.54 -18.14
C ALA A 134 0.26 23.89 -17.99
N ASN A 135 0.79 24.22 -16.81
CA ASN A 135 1.33 25.53 -16.49
C ASN A 135 2.83 25.48 -16.16
N PRO A 136 3.73 26.00 -17.02
CA PRO A 136 5.18 25.93 -16.78
C PRO A 136 5.66 26.85 -15.65
N ALA A 137 4.80 27.74 -15.15
CA ALA A 137 5.05 28.54 -13.97
C ALA A 137 3.75 28.67 -13.18
N ILE A 138 3.79 28.32 -11.90
CA ILE A 138 2.63 28.33 -11.01
C ILE A 138 2.91 29.22 -9.81
N THR A 139 1.86 29.76 -9.20
CA THR A 139 1.98 30.54 -7.95
C THR A 139 1.26 29.82 -6.83
N VAL A 140 2.01 29.39 -5.82
CA VAL A 140 1.52 28.60 -4.69
C VAL A 140 2.15 29.16 -3.41
N ALA A 141 1.35 29.41 -2.37
CA ALA A 141 1.79 30.02 -1.11
C ALA A 141 2.61 31.31 -1.29
N GLY A 142 2.21 32.15 -2.26
CA GLY A 142 2.89 33.42 -2.59
C GLY A 142 4.27 33.28 -3.27
N ARG A 143 4.66 32.06 -3.65
CA ARG A 143 5.92 31.76 -4.36
C ARG A 143 5.62 31.39 -5.80
N THR A 144 6.41 31.88 -6.74
CA THR A 144 6.41 31.38 -8.12
C THR A 144 7.33 30.17 -8.21
N LEU A 145 6.79 29.04 -8.65
CA LEU A 145 7.51 27.79 -8.86
C LEU A 145 7.65 27.52 -10.36
N ASP A 146 8.82 27.02 -10.76
CA ASP A 146 9.09 26.55 -12.12
C ASP A 146 8.54 25.13 -12.26
N ALA A 147 7.52 24.98 -13.10
CA ALA A 147 6.87 23.72 -13.44
C ALA A 147 7.07 23.35 -14.91
N ALA A 148 8.03 23.99 -15.60
CA ALA A 148 8.39 23.62 -16.97
C ALA A 148 8.93 22.19 -17.06
N GLN A 149 9.45 21.65 -15.96
CA GLN A 149 9.79 20.24 -15.77
C GLN A 149 9.21 19.76 -14.45
N ILE A 150 8.53 18.62 -14.47
CA ILE A 150 7.98 18.00 -13.26
C ILE A 150 9.08 17.16 -12.60
N THR A 151 9.74 17.73 -11.60
CA THR A 151 10.82 17.05 -10.84
C THR A 151 10.33 16.58 -9.48
N PRO A 152 11.03 15.63 -8.83
CA PRO A 152 10.73 15.24 -7.45
C PRO A 152 10.74 16.42 -6.48
N GLU A 153 11.63 17.39 -6.67
CA GLU A 153 11.72 18.59 -5.82
C GLU A 153 10.51 19.51 -6.00
N LEU A 154 9.97 19.63 -7.22
CA LEU A 154 8.74 20.37 -7.46
C LEU A 154 7.56 19.71 -6.75
N ILE A 155 7.39 18.40 -6.92
CA ILE A 155 6.31 17.62 -6.28
C ILE A 155 6.41 17.76 -4.75
N GLU A 156 7.60 17.55 -4.18
CA GLU A 156 7.83 17.71 -2.74
C GLU A 156 7.52 19.14 -2.25
N SER A 157 7.69 20.16 -3.09
CA SER A 157 7.37 21.54 -2.71
C SER A 157 5.86 21.86 -2.69
N LEU A 158 5.06 21.00 -3.33
CA LEU A 158 3.60 21.09 -3.41
C LEU A 158 2.92 20.23 -2.34
N HIS A 159 3.56 19.13 -1.93
CA HIS A 159 3.06 18.23 -0.91
C HIS A 159 2.63 18.98 0.37
N GLU A 160 1.37 18.82 0.74
CA GLU A 160 0.71 19.43 1.90
C GLU A 160 0.93 20.95 2.02
N VAL A 161 1.11 21.66 0.90
CA VAL A 161 1.35 23.11 0.92
C VAL A 161 0.20 23.83 1.63
N ASP A 162 0.57 24.78 2.49
CA ASP A 162 -0.32 25.47 3.46
C ASP A 162 -1.07 24.54 4.44
N GLY A 163 -0.57 23.32 4.66
CA GLY A 163 -1.15 22.34 5.57
C GLY A 163 -2.39 21.63 5.01
N ILE A 164 -2.58 21.65 3.69
CA ILE A 164 -3.73 21.03 3.02
C ILE A 164 -3.32 19.63 2.56
N GLU A 165 -3.76 18.60 3.28
CA GLU A 165 -3.40 17.18 3.04
C GLU A 165 -3.72 16.67 1.62
N ALA A 166 -4.70 17.29 0.95
CA ALA A 166 -5.08 16.93 -0.42
C ALA A 166 -4.09 17.38 -1.50
N ASN A 167 -3.10 18.23 -1.15
CA ASN A 167 -2.02 18.63 -2.05
C ASN A 167 -0.92 17.57 -2.07
N VAL A 168 -0.61 17.06 -3.27
CA VAL A 168 0.43 16.04 -3.51
C VAL A 168 1.51 16.49 -4.47
#